data_AF-L7CM74-F1
#
_entry.id   AF-L7CM74-F1
#
_cell.length_a   1.000
_cell.length_b   1.000
_cell.length_c   1.000
_cell.angle_alpha   90.00
_cell.angle_beta   90.00
_cell.angle_gamma   90.00
#
_symmetry.space_group_name_H-M   'P 1'
#
loop_
_entity.id
_entity.type
_entity.pdbx_description
1 polymer ?
#
loop_
_entity_poly.entity_id
_entity_poly.type
_entity_poly.pdbx_seq_one_letter_code
_entity_poly.pdbx_strand_id
1 'polypeptide(L)'
;MSAPCLNQDLVAQESGENSVPSSPVVNSTDFTADKIREAHRKSHQGFSSDELILQDELRDAFLQELGIDPNQESQFDRQRAALRALLQLRKRGDLNVPTTQRSSEASESINAAIPTAEIAIRTVLDRHDAMIDDVLCDPRMRNELQEEAERLSKGISPETVRRAVLRLRKSRRLRPELVLRVADWDRSVTTHPMKQLNLDSLPNTPGVYLFRDSTGYLYIGEAIRLRDRIGDHLRGSHNAGLASILGDDATNPVTLELHAFPNDSPAKKLTVRRAYESELIRSRHPRFNLQP
;
A
#
# COMPACT_ATOMS: atom_id res chain seq x y z
N MET A 1 -59.72 42.96 -25.10
CA MET A 1 -59.56 42.39 -26.45
C MET A 1 -58.54 41.27 -26.29
N SER A 2 -58.96 40.08 -25.87
CA SER A 2 -59.58 39.02 -26.68
C SER A 2 -58.55 38.31 -27.56
N ALA A 3 -58.29 37.05 -27.19
CA ALA A 3 -57.32 36.08 -27.71
C ALA A 3 -57.68 35.56 -29.14
N PRO A 4 -56.96 34.60 -29.77
CA PRO A 4 -56.86 33.22 -29.25
C PRO A 4 -55.54 32.43 -29.51
N CYS A 5 -55.46 31.33 -28.75
CA CYS A 5 -54.56 30.18 -28.86
C CYS A 5 -54.75 29.31 -30.12
N LEU A 6 -53.73 28.49 -30.42
CA LEU A 6 -53.72 27.10 -30.94
C LEU A 6 -52.23 26.81 -31.30
N ASN A 7 -51.39 26.06 -30.56
CA ASN A 7 -51.38 24.72 -29.97
C ASN A 7 -51.29 23.55 -30.98
N GLN A 8 -50.37 22.61 -30.67
CA GLN A 8 -50.12 21.25 -31.24
C GLN A 8 -49.12 21.17 -32.42
N ASP A 9 -48.08 20.32 -32.45
CA ASP A 9 -47.82 19.03 -31.78
C ASP A 9 -46.33 18.63 -31.61
N LEU A 10 -46.12 17.85 -30.53
CA LEU A 10 -45.17 16.76 -30.24
C LEU A 10 -43.91 16.55 -31.09
N VAL A 11 -42.74 16.45 -30.41
CA VAL A 11 -42.01 15.17 -30.22
C VAL A 11 -41.30 15.21 -28.86
N ALA A 12 -41.61 14.23 -28.01
CA ALA A 12 -40.90 13.90 -26.79
C ALA A 12 -39.64 13.09 -27.10
N GLN A 13 -38.55 13.35 -26.37
CA GLN A 13 -37.63 12.29 -25.96
C GLN A 13 -36.86 12.70 -24.71
N GLU A 14 -37.12 11.93 -23.66
CA GLU A 14 -36.41 11.90 -22.39
C GLU A 14 -34.97 11.38 -22.59
N SER A 15 -34.02 12.02 -21.93
CA SER A 15 -32.78 11.41 -21.46
C SER A 15 -32.32 12.32 -20.31
N GLY A 16 -32.54 11.97 -19.05
CA GLY A 16 -32.05 10.75 -18.44
C GLY A 16 -30.74 11.12 -17.76
N GLU A 17 -30.85 11.47 -16.49
CA GLU A 17 -29.76 11.75 -15.56
C GLU A 17 -28.65 10.70 -15.67
N ASN A 18 -27.39 11.15 -15.68
CA ASN A 18 -26.28 10.32 -15.25
C ASN A 18 -25.26 11.19 -14.52
N SER A 19 -25.72 11.82 -13.43
CA SER A 19 -24.83 12.25 -12.36
C SER A 19 -24.35 10.99 -11.65
N VAL A 20 -23.15 10.54 -12.00
CA VAL A 20 -22.44 9.46 -11.31
C VAL A 20 -22.35 9.84 -9.82
N PRO A 21 -22.87 9.02 -8.89
CA PRO A 21 -22.74 9.32 -7.48
C PRO A 21 -21.27 9.16 -7.10
N SER A 22 -20.62 10.27 -6.78
CA SER A 22 -19.39 10.27 -6.00
C SER A 22 -19.64 9.46 -4.73
N SER A 23 -18.94 8.35 -4.58
CA SER A 23 -19.01 7.47 -3.40
C SER A 23 -18.98 8.31 -2.12
N PRO A 24 -19.94 8.13 -1.19
CA PRO A 24 -19.95 8.91 0.02
C PRO A 24 -18.77 8.47 0.88
N VAL A 25 -17.97 9.44 1.31
CA VAL A 25 -17.04 9.28 2.42
C VAL A 25 -17.87 8.83 3.63
N VAL A 26 -17.76 7.55 3.99
CA VAL A 26 -18.45 6.97 5.15
C VAL A 26 -17.77 7.50 6.42
N ASN A 27 -18.18 8.69 6.86
CA ASN A 27 -18.01 9.11 8.24
C ASN A 27 -19.10 8.43 9.09
N SER A 28 -19.00 7.12 9.27
CA SER A 28 -19.77 6.39 10.29
C SER A 28 -18.95 6.38 11.57
N THR A 29 -19.23 7.28 12.52
CA THR A 29 -18.69 7.13 13.87
C THR A 29 -19.54 6.12 14.64
N ASP A 30 -19.41 4.83 14.30
CA ASP A 30 -19.97 3.69 15.08
C ASP A 30 -19.40 3.61 16.50
N PHE A 31 -18.34 4.39 16.79
CA PHE A 31 -17.64 4.40 18.05
C PHE A 31 -17.58 5.82 18.64
N THR A 32 -18.13 5.96 19.84
CA THR A 32 -17.91 7.14 20.69
C THR A 32 -16.51 7.11 21.28
N ALA A 33 -15.93 8.28 21.56
CA ALA A 33 -14.62 8.38 22.21
C ALA A 33 -14.52 7.57 23.53
N ASP A 34 -15.57 7.61 24.36
CA ASP A 34 -15.59 6.90 25.64
C ASP A 34 -15.55 5.37 25.48
N LYS A 35 -16.31 4.81 24.53
CA LYS A 35 -16.24 3.39 24.19
C LYS A 35 -14.82 2.96 23.76
N ILE A 36 -14.15 3.76 22.93
CA ILE A 36 -12.77 3.47 22.50
C ILE A 36 -11.79 3.53 23.69
N ARG A 37 -11.91 4.54 24.56
CA ARG A 37 -11.06 4.65 25.76
C ARG A 37 -11.27 3.47 26.71
N GLU A 38 -12.53 3.08 26.93
CA GLU A 38 -12.88 1.97 27.80
C GLU A 38 -12.33 0.65 27.27
N ALA A 39 -12.59 0.35 25.99
CA ALA A 39 -12.05 -0.85 25.34
C ALA A 39 -10.53 -0.87 25.41
N HIS A 40 -9.86 0.24 25.08
CA HIS A 40 -8.41 0.36 25.19
C HIS A 40 -7.93 0.10 26.63
N ARG A 41 -8.55 0.69 27.65
CA ARG A 41 -8.15 0.51 29.06
C ARG A 41 -8.24 -0.95 29.50
N LYS A 42 -9.21 -1.70 28.99
CA LYS A 42 -9.39 -3.11 29.34
C LYS A 42 -8.44 -4.04 28.59
N SER A 43 -8.05 -3.69 27.36
CA SER A 43 -7.30 -4.59 26.48
C SER A 43 -5.80 -4.29 26.37
N HIS A 44 -5.34 -3.07 26.67
CA HIS A 44 -3.96 -2.66 26.34
C HIS A 44 -2.86 -3.28 27.21
N GLN A 45 -3.20 -3.91 28.34
CA GLN A 45 -2.24 -4.60 29.23
C GLN A 45 -1.00 -3.76 29.62
N GLY A 46 -1.17 -2.44 29.76
CA GLY A 46 -0.07 -1.51 30.05
C GLY A 46 0.76 -1.07 28.84
N PHE A 47 0.55 -1.67 27.66
CA PHE A 47 1.18 -1.24 26.42
C PHE A 47 0.53 0.02 25.85
N SER A 48 1.23 0.67 24.90
CA SER A 48 0.72 1.84 24.19
C SER A 48 -0.28 1.47 23.09
N SER A 49 -1.08 2.44 22.63
CA SER A 49 -1.97 2.23 21.49
C SER A 49 -1.22 1.81 20.22
N ASP A 50 0.03 2.28 20.05
CA ASP A 50 0.87 1.86 18.93
C ASP A 50 1.14 0.35 19.05
N GLU A 51 1.57 -0.13 20.21
CA GLU A 51 1.84 -1.55 20.46
C GLU A 51 0.61 -2.44 20.30
N LEU A 52 -0.53 -1.99 20.82
CA LEU A 52 -1.82 -2.69 20.68
C LEU A 52 -2.18 -2.91 19.21
N ILE A 53 -1.87 -1.96 18.33
CA ILE A 53 -2.15 -2.11 16.89
C ILE A 53 -1.20 -3.12 16.24
N LEU A 54 0.03 -3.27 16.73
CA LEU A 54 1.03 -4.14 16.11
C LEU A 54 0.86 -5.61 16.48
N GLN A 55 0.55 -5.88 17.76
CA GLN A 55 0.42 -7.22 18.33
C GLN A 55 -1.01 -7.74 18.13
N ASP A 56 -1.15 -8.95 17.61
CA ASP A 56 -2.47 -9.47 17.22
C ASP A 56 -3.31 -9.80 18.46
N GLU A 57 -2.71 -10.27 19.56
CA GLU A 57 -3.43 -10.57 20.81
C GLU A 57 -4.08 -9.32 21.45
N LEU A 58 -3.33 -8.21 21.51
CA LEU A 58 -3.83 -6.95 22.07
C LEU A 58 -4.89 -6.30 21.16
N ARG A 59 -4.67 -6.38 19.85
CA ARG A 59 -5.61 -5.91 18.83
C ARG A 59 -6.92 -6.66 18.93
N ASP A 60 -6.87 -7.98 19.01
CA ASP A 60 -8.05 -8.84 19.05
C ASP A 60 -8.85 -8.62 20.33
N ALA A 61 -8.17 -8.54 21.48
CA ALA A 61 -8.81 -8.20 22.75
C ALA A 61 -9.51 -6.83 22.68
N PHE A 62 -8.88 -5.82 22.06
CA PHE A 62 -9.49 -4.50 21.86
C PHE A 62 -10.75 -4.55 20.98
N LEU A 63 -10.70 -5.28 19.88
CA LEU A 63 -11.82 -5.44 18.96
C LEU A 63 -12.99 -6.20 19.63
N GLN A 64 -12.68 -7.24 20.39
CA GLN A 64 -13.67 -8.01 21.16
C GLN A 64 -14.38 -7.15 22.22
N GLU A 65 -13.66 -6.26 22.92
CA GLU A 65 -14.27 -5.29 23.85
C GLU A 65 -15.25 -4.32 23.16
N LEU A 66 -15.11 -4.13 21.85
CA LEU A 66 -16.03 -3.32 21.03
C LEU A 66 -17.16 -4.16 20.38
N GLY A 67 -17.23 -5.46 20.69
CA GLY A 67 -18.17 -6.40 20.07
C GLY A 67 -17.91 -6.61 18.59
N ILE A 68 -16.64 -6.56 18.19
CA ILE A 68 -16.17 -6.80 16.82
C ILE A 68 -15.42 -8.12 16.81
N ASP A 69 -15.83 -9.04 15.95
CA ASP A 69 -15.11 -10.30 15.73
C ASP A 69 -13.91 -10.04 14.79
N PRO A 70 -12.66 -10.26 15.26
CA PRO A 70 -11.46 -10.06 14.45
C PRO A 70 -11.42 -10.90 13.16
N ASN A 71 -12.07 -12.06 13.15
CA ASN A 71 -12.01 -13.02 12.04
C ASN A 71 -13.15 -12.87 11.03
N GLN A 72 -14.15 -12.05 11.35
CA GLN A 72 -15.34 -11.89 10.53
C GLN A 72 -15.12 -10.83 9.43
N GLU A 73 -14.94 -11.25 8.18
CA GLU A 73 -14.65 -10.35 7.04
C GLU A 73 -15.67 -9.21 6.86
N SER A 74 -16.96 -9.50 7.08
CA SER A 74 -18.03 -8.49 7.01
C SER A 74 -17.86 -7.34 8.01
N GLN A 75 -16.96 -7.48 9.01
CA GLN A 75 -16.67 -6.47 10.02
C GLN A 75 -15.32 -5.78 9.81
N PHE A 76 -14.54 -6.10 8.77
CA PHE A 76 -13.21 -5.52 8.56
C PHE A 76 -13.22 -4.00 8.45
N ASP A 77 -14.21 -3.41 7.78
CA ASP A 77 -14.33 -1.95 7.69
C ASP A 77 -14.61 -1.31 9.07
N ARG A 78 -15.38 -2.02 9.91
CA ARG A 78 -15.67 -1.62 11.29
C ARG A 78 -14.45 -1.77 12.20
N GLN A 79 -13.62 -2.82 12.01
CA GLN A 79 -12.32 -2.95 12.68
C GLN A 79 -11.39 -1.79 12.31
N ARG A 80 -11.26 -1.49 11.01
CA ARG A 80 -10.45 -0.37 10.49
C ARG A 80 -10.89 0.96 11.10
N ALA A 81 -12.20 1.20 11.17
CA ALA A 81 -12.76 2.41 11.78
C ALA A 81 -12.43 2.52 13.27
N ALA A 82 -12.58 1.44 14.04
CA ALA A 82 -12.28 1.43 15.48
C ALA A 82 -10.80 1.76 15.77
N LEU A 83 -9.87 1.15 15.03
CA LEU A 83 -8.44 1.33 15.24
C LEU A 83 -7.95 2.71 14.76
N ARG A 84 -8.53 3.24 13.68
CA ARG A 84 -8.31 4.64 13.29
C ARG A 84 -8.81 5.61 14.35
N ALA A 85 -9.99 5.37 14.93
CA ALA A 85 -10.52 6.19 16.02
C ALA A 85 -9.58 6.18 17.23
N LEU A 86 -9.03 5.01 17.59
CA LEU A 86 -8.01 4.89 18.65
C LEU A 86 -6.77 5.74 18.35
N LEU A 87 -6.21 5.65 17.13
CA LEU A 87 -5.06 6.46 16.73
C LEU A 87 -5.36 7.97 16.75
N GLN A 88 -6.56 8.37 16.33
CA GLN A 88 -6.98 9.77 16.34
C GLN A 88 -7.09 10.32 17.77
N LEU A 89 -7.72 9.58 18.70
CA LEU A 89 -7.80 9.97 20.11
C LEU A 89 -6.41 10.11 20.73
N ARG A 90 -5.52 9.15 20.45
CA ARG A 90 -4.13 9.24 20.91
C ARG A 90 -3.40 10.46 20.34
N LYS A 91 -3.54 10.76 19.05
CA LYS A 91 -2.90 11.93 18.41
C LYS A 91 -3.39 13.26 18.98
N ARG A 92 -4.66 13.34 19.40
CA ARG A 92 -5.24 14.52 20.04
C ARG A 92 -4.88 14.66 21.52
N GLY A 93 -4.31 13.60 22.13
CA GLY A 93 -4.05 13.56 23.57
C GLY A 93 -5.26 13.13 24.41
N ASP A 94 -6.37 12.75 23.77
CA ASP A 94 -7.63 12.46 24.44
C ASP A 94 -7.75 11.02 24.94
N LEU A 95 -6.75 10.16 24.71
CA LEU A 95 -6.80 8.77 25.16
C LEU A 95 -6.68 8.66 26.69
N ASN A 96 -5.83 9.48 27.32
CA ASN A 96 -5.67 9.59 28.78
C ASN A 96 -5.58 8.25 29.55
N VAL A 97 -4.89 7.26 28.98
CA VAL A 97 -4.61 5.96 29.62
C VAL A 97 -3.10 5.83 29.86
N PRO A 98 -2.64 5.61 31.11
CA PRO A 98 -1.22 5.40 31.41
C PRO A 98 -0.66 4.16 30.71
N THR A 99 0.56 4.26 30.18
CA THR A 99 1.31 3.13 29.60
C THR A 99 2.46 2.77 30.52
N THR A 100 2.53 1.53 30.97
CA THR A 100 3.52 1.03 31.94
C THR A 100 4.51 0.03 31.33
N GLN A 101 4.20 -0.51 30.14
CA GLN A 101 5.01 -1.50 29.45
C GLN A 101 5.72 -0.92 28.22
N ARG A 102 6.87 -1.51 27.91
CA ARG A 102 7.59 -1.32 26.64
C ARG A 102 7.73 -2.65 25.93
N SER A 103 7.82 -2.62 24.61
CA SER A 103 8.08 -3.83 23.82
C SER A 103 9.39 -4.49 24.25
N SER A 104 9.39 -5.80 24.42
CA SER A 104 10.58 -6.59 24.75
C SER A 104 11.42 -6.95 23.52
N GLU A 105 10.91 -6.74 22.30
CA GLU A 105 11.62 -7.12 21.08
C GLU A 105 12.92 -6.33 20.89
N ALA A 106 13.98 -7.06 20.54
CA ALA A 106 15.31 -6.51 20.33
C ALA A 106 15.33 -5.52 19.15
N SER A 107 15.98 -4.37 19.35
CA SER A 107 16.11 -3.35 18.31
C SER A 107 16.89 -3.87 17.10
N GLU A 108 17.81 -4.83 17.27
CA GLU A 108 18.53 -5.46 16.16
C GLU A 108 17.57 -6.19 15.20
N SER A 109 16.64 -7.00 15.71
CA SER A 109 15.68 -7.75 14.88
C SER A 109 14.80 -6.82 14.04
N ILE A 110 14.29 -5.75 14.67
CA ILE A 110 13.48 -4.73 13.98
C ILE A 110 14.32 -4.03 12.91
N ASN A 111 15.58 -3.69 13.20
CA ASN A 111 16.48 -3.04 12.25
C ASN A 111 16.83 -3.93 11.05
N ALA A 112 17.06 -5.22 11.28
CA ALA A 112 17.31 -6.19 10.23
C ALA A 112 16.10 -6.34 9.27
N ALA A 113 14.88 -6.18 9.80
CA ALA A 113 13.66 -6.24 9.01
C ALA A 113 13.33 -4.95 8.21
N ILE A 114 14.03 -3.83 8.45
CA ILE A 114 13.70 -2.53 7.82
C ILE A 114 13.68 -2.60 6.28
N PRO A 115 14.67 -3.18 5.58
CA PRO A 115 14.65 -3.23 4.12
C PRO A 115 13.44 -3.99 3.57
N THR A 116 13.18 -5.19 4.10
CA THR A 116 12.00 -6.00 3.77
C THR A 116 10.70 -5.25 4.04
N ALA A 117 10.57 -4.65 5.23
CA ALA A 117 9.38 -3.91 5.62
C ALA A 117 9.16 -2.65 4.77
N GLU A 118 10.23 -1.95 4.38
CA GLU A 118 10.16 -0.78 3.50
C GLU A 118 9.65 -1.16 2.10
N ILE A 119 10.15 -2.25 1.53
CA ILE A 119 9.70 -2.73 0.23
C ILE A 119 8.22 -3.18 0.30
N ALA A 120 7.89 -4.00 1.30
CA ALA A 120 6.54 -4.54 1.46
C ALA A 120 5.51 -3.41 1.66
N ILE A 121 5.79 -2.45 2.56
CA ILE A 121 4.85 -1.35 2.82
C ILE A 121 4.69 -0.45 1.59
N ARG A 122 5.75 -0.12 0.86
CA ARG A 122 5.64 0.70 -0.37
C ARG A 122 4.72 0.04 -1.40
N THR A 123 4.86 -1.28 -1.58
CA THR A 123 4.00 -2.06 -2.49
C THR A 123 2.53 -1.89 -2.15
N VAL A 124 2.17 -2.06 -0.87
CA VAL A 124 0.77 -1.98 -0.41
C VAL A 124 0.26 -0.54 -0.51
N LEU A 125 1.07 0.45 -0.14
CA LEU A 125 0.69 1.87 -0.28
C LEU A 125 0.43 2.23 -1.75
N ASP A 126 1.28 1.78 -2.67
CA ASP A 126 1.14 2.07 -4.10
C ASP A 126 -0.04 1.38 -4.75
N ARG A 127 -0.39 0.16 -4.28
CA ARG A 127 -1.51 -0.64 -4.81
C ARG A 127 -2.87 -0.12 -4.37
N HIS A 128 -2.96 0.42 -3.15
CA HIS A 128 -4.22 0.86 -2.54
C HIS A 128 -4.38 2.37 -2.43
N ASP A 129 -3.39 3.15 -2.89
CA ASP A 129 -3.29 4.60 -2.64
C ASP A 129 -3.53 4.95 -1.16
N ALA A 130 -2.91 4.16 -0.28
CA ALA A 130 -3.20 4.16 1.16
C ALA A 130 -2.14 4.94 1.95
N MET A 131 -2.46 5.28 3.20
CA MET A 131 -1.48 5.73 4.18
C MET A 131 -1.03 4.56 5.08
N ILE A 132 0.14 4.70 5.72
CA ILE A 132 0.69 3.67 6.63
C ILE A 132 -0.30 3.32 7.75
N ASP A 133 -0.98 4.32 8.32
CA ASP A 133 -1.97 4.08 9.37
C ASP A 133 -3.14 3.23 8.86
N ASP A 134 -3.45 3.30 7.56
CA ASP A 134 -4.53 2.54 6.93
C ASP A 134 -4.14 1.09 6.79
N VAL A 135 -2.92 0.85 6.31
CA VAL A 135 -2.35 -0.49 6.19
C VAL A 135 -2.30 -1.19 7.56
N LEU A 136 -1.90 -0.48 8.62
CA LEU A 136 -1.82 -1.07 9.96
C LEU A 136 -3.20 -1.30 10.61
N CYS A 137 -4.23 -0.55 10.22
CA CYS A 137 -5.57 -0.66 10.79
C CYS A 137 -6.49 -1.62 10.04
N ASP A 138 -6.33 -1.78 8.73
CA ASP A 138 -7.17 -2.63 7.89
C ASP A 138 -6.64 -4.08 7.86
N PRO A 139 -7.42 -5.10 8.27
CA PRO A 139 -6.99 -6.51 8.24
C PRO A 139 -6.54 -6.98 6.85
N ARG A 140 -7.20 -6.51 5.78
CA ARG A 140 -6.91 -6.92 4.40
C ARG A 140 -5.50 -6.47 4.01
N MET A 141 -5.20 -5.18 4.23
CA MET A 141 -3.90 -4.61 3.93
C MET A 141 -2.80 -5.09 4.88
N ARG A 142 -3.11 -5.45 6.13
CA ARG A 142 -2.14 -6.11 7.04
C ARG A 142 -1.70 -7.46 6.53
N ASN A 143 -2.65 -8.26 6.04
CA ASN A 143 -2.35 -9.59 5.48
C ASN A 143 -1.51 -9.43 4.22
N GLU A 144 -1.87 -8.49 3.34
CA GLU A 144 -1.09 -8.21 2.14
C GLU A 144 0.32 -7.71 2.44
N LEU A 145 0.49 -6.85 3.46
CA LEU A 145 1.81 -6.42 3.94
C LEU A 145 2.67 -7.63 4.34
N GLN A 146 2.07 -8.60 5.04
CA GLN A 146 2.77 -9.81 5.46
C GLN A 146 3.13 -10.69 4.26
N GLU A 147 2.19 -10.89 3.32
CA GLU A 147 2.45 -11.67 2.11
C GLU A 147 3.59 -11.08 1.27
N GLU A 148 3.62 -9.75 1.08
CA GLU A 148 4.71 -9.08 0.36
C GLU A 148 6.05 -9.20 1.11
N ALA A 149 6.04 -9.13 2.45
CA ALA A 149 7.24 -9.35 3.26
C ALA A 149 7.77 -10.79 3.15
N GLU A 150 6.88 -11.79 3.16
CA GLU A 150 7.24 -13.21 3.06
C GLU A 150 7.81 -13.61 1.69
N ARG A 151 7.40 -12.91 0.62
CA ARG A 151 8.00 -13.08 -0.72
C ARG A 151 9.49 -12.72 -0.73
N LEU A 152 9.90 -11.80 0.12
CA LEU A 152 11.29 -11.31 0.22
C LEU A 152 12.08 -12.09 1.28
N SER A 153 11.46 -12.35 2.43
CA SER A 153 12.08 -13.02 3.58
C SER A 153 11.11 -14.02 4.20
N LYS A 154 11.32 -15.31 3.88
CA LYS A 154 10.44 -16.38 4.35
C LYS A 154 10.44 -16.50 5.88
N GLY A 155 9.26 -16.61 6.47
CA GLY A 155 9.09 -16.82 7.91
C GLY A 155 9.39 -15.58 8.76
N ILE A 156 9.48 -14.39 8.16
CA ILE A 156 9.61 -13.14 8.92
C ILE A 156 8.38 -12.92 9.80
N SER A 157 8.60 -12.60 11.07
CA SER A 157 7.51 -12.39 12.03
C SER A 157 6.63 -11.19 11.63
N PRO A 158 5.28 -11.35 11.62
CA PRO A 158 4.37 -10.24 11.35
C PRO A 158 4.56 -9.05 12.28
N GLU A 159 4.80 -9.29 13.56
CA GLU A 159 5.03 -8.22 14.52
C GLU A 159 6.30 -7.43 14.21
N THR A 160 7.39 -8.14 13.89
CA THR A 160 8.67 -7.52 13.52
C THR A 160 8.51 -6.64 12.28
N VAL A 161 7.80 -7.11 11.25
CA VAL A 161 7.48 -6.31 10.04
C VAL A 161 6.70 -5.06 10.41
N ARG A 162 5.61 -5.19 11.17
CA ARG A 162 4.75 -4.05 11.53
C ARG A 162 5.49 -3.04 12.43
N ARG A 163 6.35 -3.49 13.33
CA ARG A 163 7.25 -2.62 14.13
C ARG A 163 8.23 -1.85 13.25
N ALA A 164 8.86 -2.54 12.29
CA ALA A 164 9.75 -1.89 11.34
C ALA A 164 9.01 -0.83 10.50
N VAL A 165 7.78 -1.10 10.05
CA VAL A 165 6.90 -0.13 9.39
C VAL A 165 6.61 1.08 10.29
N LEU A 166 6.29 0.87 11.57
CA LEU A 166 6.06 1.97 12.50
C LEU A 166 7.32 2.83 12.70
N ARG A 167 8.51 2.22 12.71
CA ARG A 167 9.79 2.93 12.80
C ARG A 167 10.09 3.75 11.55
N LEU A 168 9.81 3.19 10.36
CA LEU A 168 9.90 3.88 9.07
C LEU A 168 8.98 5.10 9.00
N ARG A 169 7.75 4.96 9.49
CA ARG A 169 6.78 6.06 9.62
C ARG A 169 7.31 7.16 10.54
N LYS A 170 7.78 6.80 11.74
CA LYS A 170 8.27 7.77 12.74
C LYS A 170 9.53 8.51 12.26
N SER A 171 10.40 7.83 11.52
CA SER A 171 11.59 8.43 10.90
C SER A 171 11.30 9.24 9.62
N ARG A 172 10.05 9.24 9.13
CA ARG A 172 9.63 9.92 7.88
C ARG A 172 10.44 9.48 6.65
N ARG A 173 10.91 8.24 6.62
CA ARG A 173 11.65 7.66 5.48
C ARG A 173 10.74 7.38 4.27
N LEU A 174 9.46 7.13 4.52
CA LEU A 174 8.45 6.83 3.49
C LEU A 174 7.72 8.11 3.04
N ARG A 175 8.46 9.11 2.55
CA ARG A 175 7.82 10.33 2.03
C ARG A 175 7.03 9.98 0.78
N PRO A 176 5.77 10.47 0.63
CA PRO A 176 5.00 10.20 -0.58
C PRO A 176 5.70 10.80 -1.80
N GLU A 177 5.84 10.00 -2.85
CA GLU A 177 6.52 10.37 -4.09
C GLU A 177 5.65 11.41 -4.83
N LEU A 178 6.21 12.56 -5.19
CA LEU A 178 5.38 13.72 -5.58
C LEU A 178 4.64 13.49 -6.90
N VAL A 179 5.20 12.71 -7.82
CA VAL A 179 4.53 12.34 -9.07
C VAL A 179 3.34 11.41 -8.82
N LEU A 180 3.39 10.54 -7.79
CA LEU A 180 2.23 9.71 -7.41
C LEU A 180 1.02 10.56 -7.02
N ARG A 181 1.23 11.72 -6.38
CA ARG A 181 0.13 12.60 -5.97
C ARG A 181 -0.58 13.31 -7.12
N VAL A 182 0.03 13.36 -8.30
CA VAL A 182 -0.53 14.01 -9.50
C VAL A 182 -1.02 12.97 -10.52
N ALA A 183 -0.63 11.70 -10.32
CA ALA A 183 -0.81 10.62 -11.27
C ALA A 183 -1.89 9.64 -10.83
N ASP A 184 -3.14 10.11 -10.76
CA ASP A 184 -4.32 9.24 -10.75
C ASP A 184 -4.56 8.71 -12.17
N TRP A 185 -3.58 7.98 -12.70
CA TRP A 185 -3.54 7.51 -14.10
C TRP A 185 -4.02 6.06 -14.23
N ASP A 186 -4.92 5.63 -13.34
CA ASP A 186 -5.44 4.26 -13.28
C ASP A 186 -4.31 3.20 -13.31
N ARG A 187 -3.23 3.49 -12.58
CA ARG A 187 -2.06 2.62 -12.42
C ARG A 187 -2.47 1.30 -11.77
N SER A 188 -2.06 0.17 -12.36
CA SER A 188 -2.10 -1.13 -11.68
C SER A 188 -0.72 -1.53 -11.17
N VAL A 189 -0.63 -1.96 -9.91
CA VAL A 189 0.62 -2.42 -9.28
C VAL A 189 0.56 -3.92 -9.01
N THR A 190 1.46 -4.69 -9.62
CA THR A 190 1.52 -6.15 -9.46
C THR A 190 2.93 -6.61 -9.10
N THR A 191 3.05 -7.67 -8.28
CA THR A 191 4.34 -8.26 -7.89
C THR A 191 4.42 -9.70 -8.39
N HIS A 192 5.57 -10.10 -8.93
CA HIS A 192 5.81 -11.43 -9.47
C HIS A 192 7.16 -11.98 -8.96
N PRO A 193 7.23 -13.20 -8.41
CA PRO A 193 8.51 -13.86 -8.17
C PRO A 193 9.21 -14.16 -9.49
N MET A 194 10.50 -13.82 -9.61
CA MET A 194 11.23 -14.00 -10.88
C MET A 194 11.25 -15.46 -11.36
N LYS A 195 11.38 -16.41 -10.44
CA LYS A 195 11.38 -17.86 -10.73
C LYS A 195 10.11 -18.38 -11.39
N GLN A 196 8.97 -17.75 -11.09
CA GLN A 196 7.64 -18.18 -11.53
C GLN A 196 7.07 -17.23 -12.59
N LEU A 197 7.91 -16.35 -13.13
CA LEU A 197 7.48 -15.30 -14.03
C LEU A 197 7.06 -15.90 -15.38
N ASN A 198 5.78 -15.81 -15.69
CA ASN A 198 5.27 -16.07 -17.03
C ASN A 198 5.26 -14.76 -17.84
N LEU A 199 6.12 -14.66 -18.85
CA LEU A 199 6.19 -13.45 -19.69
C LEU A 199 4.85 -13.13 -20.39
N ASP A 200 4.09 -14.14 -20.80
CA ASP A 200 2.87 -13.95 -21.58
C ASP A 200 1.71 -13.37 -20.75
N SER A 201 1.76 -13.51 -19.42
CA SER A 201 0.79 -12.88 -18.52
C SER A 201 1.11 -11.42 -18.21
N LEU A 202 2.31 -10.94 -18.55
CA LEU A 202 2.70 -9.56 -18.25
C LEU A 202 1.99 -8.57 -19.18
N PRO A 203 1.59 -7.39 -18.68
CA PRO A 203 0.97 -6.36 -19.49
C PRO A 203 1.92 -5.90 -20.60
N ASN A 204 1.38 -5.73 -21.82
CA ASN A 204 2.13 -5.13 -22.93
C ASN A 204 1.77 -3.65 -23.11
N THR A 205 1.79 -2.91 -22.00
CA THR A 205 1.45 -1.48 -21.93
C THR A 205 2.64 -0.67 -21.41
N PRO A 206 2.58 0.68 -21.48
CA PRO A 206 3.59 1.54 -20.87
C PRO A 206 3.63 1.36 -19.35
N GLY A 207 4.82 1.49 -18.77
CA GLY A 207 5.01 1.21 -17.36
C GLY A 207 6.38 1.54 -16.82
N VAL A 208 6.50 1.37 -15.51
CA VAL A 208 7.78 1.29 -14.79
C VAL A 208 7.86 -0.08 -14.11
N TYR A 209 9.05 -0.67 -14.11
CA TYR A 209 9.32 -1.96 -13.49
C TYR A 209 10.45 -1.83 -12.47
N LEU A 210 10.38 -2.63 -11.41
CA LEU A 210 11.32 -2.62 -10.31
C LEU A 210 11.75 -4.06 -10.00
N PHE A 211 13.06 -4.33 -10.05
CA PHE A 211 13.64 -5.53 -9.49
C PHE A 211 14.06 -5.26 -8.04
N ARG A 212 13.75 -6.18 -7.13
CA ARG A 212 14.02 -6.03 -5.70
C ARG A 212 14.21 -7.37 -5.01
N ASP A 213 14.94 -7.38 -3.92
CA ASP A 213 15.14 -8.54 -3.05
C ASP A 213 15.07 -8.12 -1.57
N SER A 214 15.35 -9.04 -0.64
CA SER A 214 15.36 -8.78 0.80
C SER A 214 16.34 -7.69 1.25
N THR A 215 17.33 -7.35 0.43
CA THR A 215 18.36 -6.35 0.74
C THR A 215 17.98 -4.95 0.28
N GLY A 216 17.07 -4.81 -0.68
CA GLY A 216 16.66 -3.52 -1.22
C GLY A 216 16.17 -3.58 -2.66
N TYR A 217 16.00 -2.38 -3.23
CA TYR A 217 15.74 -2.23 -4.65
C TYR A 217 17.03 -2.44 -5.45
N LEU A 218 16.94 -3.25 -6.50
CA LEU A 218 18.07 -3.60 -7.35
C LEU A 218 18.14 -2.66 -8.55
N TYR A 219 17.03 -2.51 -9.27
CA TYR A 219 16.97 -1.72 -10.49
C TYR A 219 15.54 -1.26 -10.76
N ILE A 220 15.40 -0.05 -11.30
CA ILE A 220 14.13 0.55 -11.70
C ILE A 220 14.28 1.01 -13.15
N GLY A 221 13.31 0.68 -14.00
CA GLY A 221 13.34 1.08 -15.41
C GLY A 221 11.97 1.43 -15.95
N GLU A 222 11.91 2.30 -16.97
CA GLU A 222 10.69 2.54 -17.74
C GLU A 222 10.62 1.71 -19.02
N ALA A 223 9.40 1.48 -19.50
CA ALA A 223 9.14 0.88 -20.79
C ALA A 223 7.88 1.45 -21.43
N ILE A 224 7.87 1.57 -22.76
CA ILE A 224 6.62 1.74 -23.53
C ILE A 224 5.81 0.44 -23.62
N ARG A 225 6.49 -0.70 -23.44
CA ARG A 225 5.95 -2.05 -23.48
C ARG A 225 6.65 -2.90 -22.42
N LEU A 226 6.01 -3.07 -21.28
CA LEU A 226 6.57 -3.78 -20.13
C LEU A 226 6.99 -5.21 -20.50
N ARG A 227 6.09 -6.00 -21.11
CA ARG A 227 6.40 -7.38 -21.51
C ARG A 227 7.67 -7.50 -22.35
N ASP A 228 7.77 -6.71 -23.42
CA ASP A 228 8.91 -6.76 -24.34
C ASP A 228 10.21 -6.46 -23.58
N ARG A 229 10.20 -5.41 -22.76
CA ARG A 229 11.36 -4.95 -21.99
C ARG A 229 11.81 -5.94 -20.92
N ILE A 230 10.87 -6.58 -20.21
CA ILE A 230 11.19 -7.63 -19.25
C ILE A 230 11.74 -8.86 -19.97
N GLY A 231 11.19 -9.20 -21.13
CA GLY A 231 11.72 -10.25 -22.00
C GLY A 231 13.18 -10.01 -22.40
N ASP A 232 13.56 -8.76 -22.66
CA ASP A 232 14.96 -8.40 -22.93
C ASP A 232 15.88 -8.65 -21.73
N HIS A 233 15.45 -8.28 -20.51
CA HIS A 233 16.23 -8.56 -19.30
C HIS A 233 16.45 -10.07 -19.08
N LEU A 234 15.44 -10.90 -19.39
CA LEU A 234 15.53 -12.36 -19.27
C LEU A 234 16.42 -13.01 -20.35
N ARG A 235 16.41 -12.48 -21.58
CA ARG A 235 17.28 -12.95 -22.67
C ARG A 235 18.74 -12.50 -22.52
N GLY A 236 18.97 -11.48 -21.70
CA GLY A 236 20.29 -10.93 -21.42
C GLY A 236 20.20 -9.43 -21.17
N SER A 237 20.29 -9.03 -19.89
CA SER A 237 20.33 -7.62 -19.52
C SER A 237 21.63 -6.95 -20.01
N HIS A 238 21.52 -5.74 -20.58
CA HIS A 238 22.69 -4.92 -20.92
C HIS A 238 23.50 -4.49 -19.67
N ASN A 239 22.95 -4.66 -18.47
CA ASN A 239 23.66 -4.48 -17.21
C ASN A 239 24.12 -5.85 -16.68
N ALA A 240 25.42 -6.14 -16.82
CA ALA A 240 26.03 -7.41 -16.42
C ALA A 240 25.85 -7.73 -14.92
N GLY A 241 25.86 -6.71 -14.06
CA GLY A 241 25.63 -6.89 -12.62
C GLY A 241 24.20 -7.33 -12.32
N LEU A 242 23.21 -6.70 -12.97
CA LEU A 242 21.81 -7.12 -12.86
C LEU A 242 21.59 -8.52 -13.44
N ALA A 243 22.18 -8.82 -14.61
CA ALA A 243 22.05 -10.13 -15.26
C ALA A 243 22.49 -11.28 -14.35
N SER A 244 23.61 -11.09 -13.62
CA SER A 244 24.12 -12.08 -12.68
C SER A 244 23.15 -12.39 -11.54
N ILE A 245 22.41 -11.38 -11.06
CA ILE A 245 21.52 -11.53 -9.90
C ILE A 245 20.16 -12.08 -10.30
N LEU A 246 19.64 -11.69 -11.47
CA LEU A 246 18.41 -12.27 -11.98
C LEU A 246 18.53 -13.78 -12.24
N GLY A 247 19.76 -14.28 -12.45
CA GLY A 247 20.05 -15.70 -12.60
C GLY A 247 20.37 -16.46 -11.31
N ASP A 248 20.61 -15.78 -10.19
CA ASP A 248 21.05 -16.39 -8.92
C ASP A 248 19.97 -16.28 -7.83
N ASP A 249 19.18 -17.35 -7.69
CA ASP A 249 17.98 -17.42 -6.84
C ASP A 249 18.23 -18.11 -5.49
N ALA A 250 19.47 -18.55 -5.21
CA ALA A 250 19.73 -19.44 -4.07
C ALA A 250 19.70 -18.72 -2.71
N THR A 251 20.07 -17.45 -2.66
CA THR A 251 20.29 -16.73 -1.39
C THR A 251 19.28 -15.62 -1.14
N ASN A 252 18.86 -14.87 -2.18
CA ASN A 252 17.92 -13.76 -2.07
C ASN A 252 16.92 -13.80 -3.23
N PRO A 253 15.68 -14.26 -3.03
CA PRO A 253 14.72 -14.37 -4.11
C PRO A 253 14.39 -12.99 -4.68
N VAL A 254 14.60 -12.83 -5.99
CA VAL A 254 14.28 -11.58 -6.68
C VAL A 254 12.79 -11.57 -7.01
N THR A 255 12.17 -10.42 -6.76
CA THR A 255 10.80 -10.12 -7.18
C THR A 255 10.79 -8.98 -8.19
N LEU A 256 9.82 -9.02 -9.09
CA LEU A 256 9.51 -8.01 -10.08
C LEU A 256 8.21 -7.30 -9.68
N GLU A 257 8.29 -6.01 -9.40
CA GLU A 257 7.12 -5.14 -9.26
C GLU A 257 6.88 -4.39 -10.59
N LEU A 258 5.64 -4.36 -11.05
CA LEU A 258 5.22 -3.69 -12.27
C LEU A 258 4.18 -2.63 -11.95
N HIS A 259 4.48 -1.40 -12.33
CA HIS A 259 3.56 -0.28 -12.35
C HIS A 259 3.10 -0.11 -13.81
N ALA A 260 2.02 -0.79 -14.16
CA ALA A 260 1.47 -0.74 -15.51
C ALA A 260 0.43 0.37 -15.62
N PHE A 261 0.49 1.13 -16.70
CA PHE A 261 -0.47 2.18 -17.00
C PHE A 261 -1.30 1.81 -18.24
N PRO A 262 -2.56 2.30 -18.32
CA PRO A 262 -3.36 2.21 -19.54
C PRO A 262 -2.67 2.88 -20.74
N ASN A 263 -2.96 2.39 -21.94
CA ASN A 263 -2.35 2.88 -23.19
C ASN A 263 -2.76 4.32 -23.53
N ASP A 264 -3.89 4.79 -23.02
CA ASP A 264 -4.44 6.13 -23.18
C ASP A 264 -4.02 7.09 -22.05
N SER A 265 -3.32 6.59 -21.03
CA SER A 265 -2.82 7.41 -19.94
C SER A 265 -1.67 8.36 -20.39
N PRO A 266 -1.41 9.44 -19.62
CA PRO A 266 -0.25 10.31 -19.83
C PRO A 266 1.09 9.56 -19.83
N ALA A 267 1.18 8.40 -19.16
CA ALA A 267 2.34 7.55 -19.14
C ALA A 267 2.68 6.94 -20.52
N LYS A 268 1.90 7.16 -21.59
CA LYS A 268 2.37 6.88 -22.96
C LYS A 268 3.52 7.80 -23.38
N LYS A 269 3.62 9.00 -22.83
CA LYS A 269 4.68 9.98 -23.13
C LYS A 269 5.95 9.62 -22.38
N LEU A 270 7.08 9.55 -23.10
CA LEU A 270 8.39 9.22 -22.51
C LEU A 270 8.78 10.14 -21.36
N THR A 271 8.57 11.45 -21.52
CA THR A 271 8.91 12.46 -20.49
C THR A 271 8.16 12.21 -19.18
N VAL A 272 6.90 11.80 -19.26
CA VAL A 272 6.06 11.50 -18.11
C VAL A 272 6.54 10.24 -17.39
N ARG A 273 6.80 9.15 -18.13
CA ARG A 273 7.36 7.92 -17.52
C ARG A 273 8.72 8.14 -16.91
N ARG A 274 9.61 8.88 -17.58
CA ARG A 274 10.93 9.19 -17.05
C ARG A 274 10.87 10.04 -15.79
N ALA A 275 9.94 10.98 -15.70
CA ALA A 275 9.74 11.74 -14.46
C ALA A 275 9.30 10.81 -13.32
N TYR A 276 8.39 9.88 -13.60
CA TYR A 276 7.94 8.88 -12.63
C TYR A 276 9.06 7.92 -12.20
N GLU A 277 9.79 7.35 -13.16
CA GLU A 277 10.98 6.52 -12.94
C GLU A 277 12.04 7.26 -12.12
N SER A 278 12.34 8.52 -12.44
CA SER A 278 13.34 9.31 -11.73
C SER A 278 12.95 9.56 -10.28
N GLU A 279 11.68 9.82 -9.99
CA GLU A 279 11.17 9.95 -8.63
C GLU A 279 11.28 8.65 -7.84
N LEU A 280 10.99 7.51 -8.48
CA LEU A 280 11.15 6.19 -7.88
C LEU A 280 12.62 5.89 -7.59
N ILE A 281 13.53 6.14 -8.54
CA ILE A 281 14.98 5.98 -8.34
C ILE A 281 15.47 6.85 -7.18
N ARG A 282 15.05 8.13 -7.15
CA ARG A 282 15.44 9.07 -6.10
C ARG A 282 14.98 8.65 -4.71
N SER A 283 13.78 8.08 -4.60
CA SER A 283 13.16 7.76 -3.30
C SER A 283 13.45 6.33 -2.81
N ARG A 284 13.77 5.40 -3.72
CA ARG A 284 13.97 3.97 -3.43
C ARG A 284 15.43 3.53 -3.51
N HIS A 285 16.32 4.40 -4.02
CA HIS A 285 17.77 4.21 -4.08
C HIS A 285 18.21 2.82 -4.62
N PRO A 286 17.76 2.42 -5.83
CA PRO A 286 18.12 1.13 -6.39
C PRO A 286 19.62 1.02 -6.68
N ARG A 287 20.19 -0.16 -6.41
CA ARG A 287 21.64 -0.40 -6.45
C ARG A 287 22.29 -0.23 -7.83
N PHE A 288 21.56 -0.56 -8.90
CA PHE A 288 22.11 -0.66 -10.27
C PHE A 288 21.69 0.48 -11.21
N ASN A 289 20.86 1.41 -10.75
CA ASN A 289 20.63 2.64 -11.50
C ASN A 289 21.82 3.58 -11.29
N LEU A 290 22.28 4.21 -12.37
CA LEU A 290 23.07 5.42 -12.24
C LEU A 290 22.14 6.48 -11.63
N GLN A 291 22.54 7.08 -10.51
CA GLN A 291 21.75 8.15 -9.92
C GLN A 291 21.70 9.32 -10.91
N PRO A 292 20.50 9.86 -11.22
CA PRO A 292 20.37 11.00 -12.11
C PRO A 292 20.99 12.28 -11.54
#